data_AF-A0A0Q0DIG2-F1
#
_entry.id   AF-A0A0Q0DIG2-F1
#
_cell.length_a   1.000
_cell.length_b   1.000
_cell.length_c   1.000
_cell.angle_alpha   90.00
_cell.angle_beta   90.00
_cell.angle_gamma   90.00
#
_symmetry.space_group_name_H-M   'P 1'
#
loop_
_entity.id
_entity.type
_entity.pdbx_description
1 polymer ?
#
loop_
_entity_poly.entity_id
_entity_poly.type
_entity_poly.pdbx_seq_one_letter_code
_entity_poly.pdbx_strand_id
1 'polypeptide(L)'
;MRNNIIMNIKALKEAAKTLRDKLEFYKQRDSDASILLLSLESLLCRAAQGEITEMVEPRDIPGYKLFTETNLQAYGDLEKAYADFCLELSEVRETDAYEMLAAKMAKRRKSLQ
;
A
#
# COMPACT_ATOMS: atom_id res chain seq x y z
N MET A 1 4.93 -1.29 29.03
CA MET A 1 3.79 -0.43 28.68
C MET A 1 3.65 -0.46 27.17
N ARG A 2 2.54 -0.99 26.63
CA ARG A 2 2.27 -0.93 25.18
C ARG A 2 1.82 0.49 24.88
N ASN A 3 2.55 1.21 24.03
CA ASN A 3 2.05 2.48 23.48
C ASN A 3 0.80 2.14 22.66
N ASN A 4 -0.36 2.66 23.06
CA ASN A 4 -1.56 2.63 22.22
C ASN A 4 -1.32 3.53 21.01
N ILE A 5 -0.83 2.96 19.90
CA ILE A 5 -0.87 3.62 18.61
C ILE A 5 -2.30 3.41 18.10
N ILE A 6 -3.10 4.47 18.11
CA ILE A 6 -4.48 4.43 17.63
C ILE A 6 -4.46 4.62 16.11
N MET A 7 -5.04 3.67 15.38
CA MET A 7 -5.22 3.77 13.93
C MET A 7 -6.01 5.03 13.56
N ASN A 8 -5.51 5.81 12.60
CA ASN A 8 -6.22 6.97 12.10
C ASN A 8 -7.25 6.56 11.05
N ILE A 9 -8.44 6.17 11.51
CA ILE A 9 -9.53 5.68 10.63
C ILE A 9 -9.87 6.69 9.52
N LYS A 10 -9.74 8.00 9.77
CA LYS A 10 -9.99 9.03 8.75
C LYS A 10 -8.92 9.00 7.67
N ALA A 11 -7.64 8.96 8.04
CA ALA A 11 -6.54 8.90 7.09
C ALA A 11 -6.57 7.58 6.30
N LEU A 12 -6.83 6.45 6.96
CA LEU A 12 -6.99 5.15 6.31
C LEU A 12 -8.14 5.16 5.27
N LYS A 13 -9.28 5.78 5.60
CA LYS A 13 -10.41 5.95 4.67
C LYS A 13 -10.01 6.71 3.42
N GLU A 14 -9.29 7.82 3.57
CA GLU A 14 -8.87 8.65 2.43
C GLU A 14 -7.78 7.97 1.60
N ALA A 15 -6.84 7.27 2.24
CA ALA A 15 -5.83 6.47 1.55
C ALA A 15 -6.47 5.31 0.76
N ALA A 16 -7.47 4.62 1.33
CA ALA A 16 -8.19 3.55 0.65
C ALA A 16 -8.94 4.03 -0.59
N LYS A 17 -9.64 5.17 -0.51
CA LYS A 17 -10.31 5.78 -1.66
C LYS A 17 -9.30 6.16 -2.74
N THR A 18 -8.22 6.85 -2.36
CA THR A 18 -7.17 7.30 -3.28
C THR A 18 -6.55 6.10 -4.01
N LEU A 19 -6.19 5.04 -3.29
CA LEU A 19 -5.63 3.83 -3.88
C LEU A 19 -6.63 3.15 -4.83
N ARG A 20 -7.90 3.02 -4.44
CA ARG A 20 -8.95 2.47 -5.31
C ARG A 20 -9.10 3.28 -6.60
N ASP A 21 -9.15 4.60 -6.52
CA ASP A 21 -9.29 5.48 -7.69
C ASP A 21 -8.12 5.32 -8.67
N LYS A 22 -6.89 5.20 -8.16
CA LYS A 22 -5.71 4.95 -8.99
C LYS A 22 -5.74 3.58 -9.64
N LEU A 23 -6.11 2.54 -8.90
CA LEU A 23 -6.23 1.18 -9.45
C LEU A 23 -7.32 1.09 -10.52
N GLU A 24 -8.47 1.74 -10.31
CA GLU A 24 -9.56 1.85 -11.28
C GLU A 24 -9.14 2.57 -12.57
N PHE A 25 -8.30 3.60 -12.45
CA PHE A 25 -7.72 4.30 -13.59
C PHE A 25 -6.72 3.42 -14.37
N TYR A 26 -5.76 2.80 -13.66
CA TYR A 26 -4.68 2.04 -14.28
C TYR A 26 -5.10 0.67 -14.81
N LYS A 27 -6.13 0.03 -14.24
CA LYS A 27 -6.61 -1.27 -14.73
C LYS A 27 -7.10 -1.25 -16.19
N GLN A 28 -7.42 -0.08 -16.73
CA GLN A 28 -7.80 0.10 -18.14
C GLN A 28 -6.61 -0.06 -19.10
N ARG A 29 -5.38 -0.01 -18.58
CA ARG A 29 -4.13 0.05 -19.37
C ARG A 29 -3.13 -1.04 -18.97
N ASP A 30 -3.19 -1.49 -17.72
CA ASP A 30 -2.30 -2.50 -17.16
C ASP A 30 -3.11 -3.55 -16.40
N SER A 31 -3.02 -4.81 -16.85
CA SER A 31 -3.70 -5.94 -16.20
C SER A 31 -3.20 -6.18 -14.78
N ASP A 32 -1.95 -5.83 -14.46
CA ASP A 32 -1.38 -6.01 -13.12
C ASP A 32 -2.07 -5.09 -12.11
N ALA A 33 -2.54 -3.91 -12.55
CA ALA A 33 -3.34 -3.02 -11.71
C ALA A 33 -4.73 -3.63 -11.41
N SER A 34 -5.31 -4.38 -12.37
CA SER A 34 -6.54 -5.14 -12.13
C SER A 34 -6.32 -6.27 -11.13
N ILE A 35 -5.20 -6.99 -11.22
CA ILE A 35 -4.85 -8.08 -10.30
C ILE A 35 -4.65 -7.51 -8.88
N LEU A 36 -3.92 -6.39 -8.78
CA LEU A 36 -3.70 -5.70 -7.52
C LEU A 36 -5.03 -5.24 -6.88
N LEU A 37 -5.93 -4.65 -7.68
CA LEU A 37 -7.26 -4.25 -7.21
C LEU A 37 -8.05 -5.41 -6.63
N LEU A 38 -8.12 -6.53 -7.36
CA LEU A 38 -8.82 -7.74 -6.89
C LEU A 38 -8.21 -8.27 -5.59
N SER A 39 -6.87 -8.26 -5.49
CA SER A 39 -6.18 -8.72 -4.27
C SER A 39 -6.46 -7.85 -3.05
N LEU A 40 -6.72 -6.55 -3.27
CA LEU A 40 -6.95 -5.56 -2.22
C LEU A 40 -8.43 -5.26 -1.96
N GLU A 41 -9.36 -5.78 -2.77
CA GLU A 41 -10.75 -5.34 -2.81
C GLU A 41 -11.42 -5.38 -1.43
N SER A 42 -11.26 -6.49 -0.71
CA SER A 42 -11.82 -6.67 0.64
C SER A 42 -11.24 -5.66 1.64
N LEU A 43 -9.92 -5.44 1.62
CA LEU A 43 -9.25 -4.49 2.50
C LEU A 43 -9.67 -3.05 2.20
N LEU A 44 -9.72 -2.68 0.92
CA LEU A 44 -10.16 -1.35 0.48
C LEU A 44 -11.61 -1.07 0.85
N CYS A 45 -12.49 -2.07 0.73
CA CYS A 45 -13.90 -1.93 1.09
C CYS A 45 -14.08 -1.68 2.59
N ARG A 46 -13.49 -2.55 3.42
CA ARG A 46 -13.53 -2.42 4.89
C ARG A 46 -12.90 -1.13 5.37
N ALA A 47 -11.75 -0.75 4.81
CA ALA A 47 -11.07 0.51 5.12
C ALA A 47 -11.96 1.72 4.78
N ALA A 48 -12.56 1.74 3.58
CA ALA A 48 -13.45 2.82 3.15
C ALA A 48 -14.73 2.92 4.01
N GLN A 49 -15.20 1.81 4.59
CA GLN A 49 -16.33 1.80 5.52
C GLN A 49 -15.91 2.18 6.95
N GLY A 50 -14.62 2.04 7.29
CA GLY A 50 -14.08 2.28 8.63
C GLY A 50 -14.24 1.08 9.55
N GLU A 51 -14.31 -0.12 8.96
CA GLU A 51 -14.49 -1.41 9.64
C GLU A 51 -13.15 -2.06 10.01
N ILE A 52 -12.03 -1.42 9.66
CA ILE A 52 -10.71 -1.81 10.13
C ILE A 52 -10.42 -0.96 11.37
N THR A 53 -10.50 -1.61 12.53
CA THR A 53 -10.29 -1.00 13.85
C THR A 53 -8.98 -1.44 14.50
N GLU A 54 -8.30 -2.41 13.90
CA GLU A 54 -7.05 -3.00 14.35
C GLU A 54 -6.04 -2.96 13.21
N MET A 55 -4.76 -2.78 13.58
CA MET A 55 -3.65 -2.72 12.64
C MET A 55 -3.46 -4.07 11.94
N VAL A 56 -3.08 -4.02 10.66
CA VAL A 56 -2.75 -5.21 9.87
C VAL A 56 -1.23 -5.35 9.82
N GLU A 57 -0.74 -6.56 10.06
CA GLU A 57 0.68 -6.87 9.90
C GLU A 57 1.12 -6.63 8.45
N PRO A 58 2.26 -5.95 8.18
CA PRO A 58 2.69 -5.63 6.82
C PRO A 58 2.79 -6.83 5.86
N ARG A 59 3.09 -8.02 6.40
CA ARG A 59 3.18 -9.27 5.61
C ARG A 59 1.82 -9.78 5.11
N ASP A 60 0.74 -9.36 5.77
CA ASP A 60 -0.63 -9.77 5.46
C ASP A 60 -1.31 -8.78 4.48
N ILE A 61 -0.62 -7.68 4.14
CA ILE A 61 -1.06 -6.72 3.11
C ILE A 61 -0.62 -7.24 1.73
N PRO A 62 -1.56 -7.61 0.84
CA PRO A 62 -1.25 -8.10 -0.49
C PRO A 62 -0.80 -6.94 -1.40
N GLY A 63 -0.02 -7.27 -2.43
CA GLY A 63 0.36 -6.32 -3.49
C GLY A 63 1.83 -5.94 -3.52
N TYR A 64 2.57 -6.11 -2.42
CA TYR A 64 4.01 -5.79 -2.38
C TYR A 64 4.80 -6.52 -3.47
N LYS A 65 4.54 -7.82 -3.64
CA LYS A 65 5.21 -8.62 -4.68
C LYS A 65 4.89 -8.11 -6.09
N LEU A 66 3.66 -7.68 -6.35
CA LEU A 66 3.26 -7.17 -7.66
C LEU A 66 4.11 -5.96 -8.04
N PHE A 67 4.31 -4.97 -7.15
CA PHE A 67 5.19 -3.84 -7.46
C PHE A 67 6.64 -4.24 -7.76
N THR A 68 7.15 -5.32 -7.15
CA THR A 68 8.53 -5.78 -7.36
C THR A 68 8.70 -6.71 -8.56
N GLU A 69 7.61 -7.33 -9.04
CA GLU A 69 7.61 -8.36 -10.07
C GLU A 69 6.97 -7.90 -11.39
N THR A 70 6.36 -6.71 -11.41
CA THR A 70 5.63 -6.14 -12.56
C THR A 70 6.12 -4.74 -12.89
N ASN A 71 5.46 -4.09 -13.85
CA ASN A 71 5.77 -2.71 -14.24
C ASN A 71 5.00 -1.65 -13.42
N LEU A 72 4.24 -2.04 -12.39
CA LEU A 72 3.44 -1.09 -11.59
C LEU A 72 4.26 0.02 -10.92
N GLN A 73 5.54 -0.24 -10.64
CA GLN A 73 6.50 0.77 -10.14
C GLN A 73 6.76 1.92 -11.14
N ALA A 74 6.39 1.79 -12.41
CA ALA A 74 6.46 2.88 -13.37
C ALA A 74 5.38 3.95 -13.11
N TYR A 75 4.33 3.61 -12.35
CA TYR A 75 3.23 4.51 -11.99
C TYR A 75 3.46 5.07 -10.58
N GLY A 76 4.31 6.10 -10.49
CA GLY A 76 4.75 6.64 -9.20
C GLY A 76 3.62 7.17 -8.30
N ASP A 77 2.50 7.63 -8.86
CA ASP A 77 1.32 8.05 -8.09
C ASP A 77 0.51 6.87 -7.56
N LEU A 78 0.42 5.77 -8.31
CA LEU A 78 -0.16 4.51 -7.84
C LEU A 78 0.71 3.86 -6.76
N GLU A 79 2.02 3.84 -6.95
CA GLU A 79 2.99 3.34 -5.96
C GLU A 79 2.90 4.14 -4.66
N LYS A 80 2.86 5.48 -4.76
CA LYS A 80 2.67 6.34 -3.59
C LYS A 80 1.35 6.05 -2.88
N ALA A 81 0.24 5.95 -3.62
CA ALA A 81 -1.06 5.66 -3.02
C ALA A 81 -1.08 4.30 -2.30
N TYR A 82 -0.37 3.30 -2.84
CA TYR A 82 -0.21 1.99 -2.20
C TYR A 82 0.62 2.09 -0.91
N ALA A 83 1.74 2.83 -0.94
CA ALA A 83 2.58 3.04 0.23
C ALA A 83 1.84 3.80 1.35
N ASP A 84 1.14 4.88 1.00
CA ASP A 84 0.32 5.67 1.94
C ASP A 84 -0.76 4.77 2.59
N PHE A 85 -1.43 3.93 1.80
CA PHE A 85 -2.42 2.98 2.34
C PHE A 85 -1.79 1.95 3.29
N CYS A 86 -0.63 1.38 2.94
CA CYS A 86 0.07 0.43 3.83
C CYS A 86 0.49 1.09 5.15
N LEU A 87 0.93 2.34 5.10
CA LEU A 87 1.34 3.10 6.29
C LEU A 87 0.17 3.34 7.23
N GLU A 88 -0.99 3.75 6.71
CA GLU A 88 -2.19 3.95 7.54
C GLU A 88 -2.81 2.64 8.06
N LEU A 89 -2.56 1.53 7.36
CA LEU A 89 -3.11 0.22 7.69
C LEU A 89 -2.28 -0.57 8.71
N SER A 90 -1.00 -0.24 8.90
CA SER A 90 -0.05 -1.01 9.71
C SER A 90 0.58 -0.19 10.84
N GLU A 91 1.09 -0.86 11.89
CA GLU A 91 1.78 -0.22 13.03
C GLU A 91 3.14 0.38 12.66
N VAL A 92 3.46 0.51 11.38
CA VAL A 92 4.81 0.89 11.03
C VAL A 92 5.03 2.36 11.33
N ARG A 93 5.88 2.60 12.35
CA ARG A 93 6.42 3.93 12.63
C ARG A 93 6.97 4.51 11.35
N GLU A 94 6.66 5.77 11.10
CA GLU A 94 7.03 6.60 9.95
C GLU A 94 8.48 6.38 9.44
N THR A 95 9.40 5.97 10.33
CA THR A 95 10.79 5.63 10.03
C THR A 95 11.03 4.22 9.47
N ASP A 96 10.37 3.15 9.92
CA ASP A 96 10.84 1.77 9.65
C ASP A 96 10.33 1.20 8.31
N ALA A 97 9.08 1.47 7.89
CA ALA A 97 8.52 0.95 6.63
C ALA A 97 9.08 1.73 5.46
N TYR A 98 9.12 3.06 5.58
CA TYR A 98 9.61 3.93 4.52
C TYR A 98 11.11 3.70 4.31
N GLU A 99 11.91 3.57 5.38
CA GLU A 99 13.32 3.17 5.25
C GLU A 99 13.46 1.75 4.70
N MET A 100 12.62 0.78 5.08
CA MET A 100 12.75 -0.58 4.55
C MET A 100 12.30 -0.70 3.08
N LEU A 101 11.25 0.02 2.67
CA LEU A 101 10.82 0.16 1.27
C LEU A 101 11.90 0.89 0.47
N ALA A 102 12.30 2.09 0.90
CA ALA A 102 13.32 2.90 0.24
C ALA A 102 14.68 2.19 0.20
N ALA A 103 15.10 1.49 1.26
CA ALA A 103 16.35 0.74 1.29
C ALA A 103 16.32 -0.49 0.37
N LYS A 104 15.22 -1.23 0.32
CA LYS A 104 15.07 -2.33 -0.65
C LYS A 104 15.07 -1.83 -2.10
N MET A 105 14.45 -0.67 -2.35
CA MET A 105 14.44 -0.02 -3.67
C MET A 105 15.82 0.53 -4.06
N ALA A 106 16.51 1.21 -3.15
CA ALA A 106 17.84 1.76 -3.37
C ALA A 106 18.90 0.66 -3.59
N LYS A 107 18.77 -0.49 -2.91
CA LYS A 107 19.70 -1.62 -3.07
C LYS A 107 19.60 -2.27 -4.45
N ARG A 108 18.40 -2.34 -5.07
CA ARG A 108 18.23 -2.87 -6.45
C ARG A 108 18.75 -1.91 -7.52
N ARG A 109 18.56 -0.60 -7.35
CA ARG A 109 19.03 0.40 -8.32
C ARG A 109 20.56 0.44 -8.45
N LYS A 110 21.28 0.05 -7.40
CA LYS A 110 22.76 -0.12 -7.40
C LYS A 110 23.26 -1.47 -7.92
N SER A 111 22.39 -2.48 -8.09
CA SER A 111 22.79 -3.82 -8.58
C SER A 111 22.53 -4.02 -10.08
N LEU A 112 22.07 -2.97 -10.77
CA LEU A 112 21.86 -2.91 -12.21
C LEU A 112 22.83 -1.92 -12.90
N GLN A 113 23.83 -1.41 -12.17
CA GLN A 113 24.97 -0.63 -12.66
C GLN A 113 26.25 -1.45 -12.48
#